data_AF-A0A0K2JD22-F1
#
_entry.id   AF-A0A0K2JD22-F1
#
_cell.length_a   1.000
_cell.length_b   1.000
_cell.length_c   1.000
_cell.angle_alpha   90.00
_cell.angle_beta   90.00
_cell.angle_gamma   90.00
#
_symmetry.space_group_name_H-M   'P 1'
#
loop_
_entity.id
_entity.type
_entity.pdbx_description
1 polymer ?
#
loop_
_entity_poly.entity_id
_entity_poly.type
_entity_poly.pdbx_seq_one_letter_code
_entity_poly.pdbx_strand_id
1 'polypeptide(L)'
;MKFLKFLLVLFLLLLITATGGVIFSNKIVYNMTKTKNSEFENLRYSIKDSEIIFDNFVLNGKDLGKGKAKISFVRSGFLGLNLKSALSDMKLEDVDLKKIYDTPDNQIDSFVEKIEIPANSEAIKKTTEEFVKETTKELENVSNGIDNFISTGIRENILNINKIKTDYGNITDLKSKAQKLTELDKEIKPVTRMINTEKQSIENSISKIETEKSLMLENISQELNKLEKIVSLNDIKNMNSYIFMDKGKNITQSLNKALKVVNLIKEIKEIPLLISSVDINNGTVKFSGLDGENTVSGEIKLEDIPEKITVKSSKDTYDIIYREDKLTMHTSFDKKIVSVIEYLKDNILEGRVIKLVSRLTSENNNFQNINETVLSDEEKTLLTEKINTLQQTRYQEIMAKYDEQIKSIDNLITSVYDKKEKLNQIQREMVSLSTIINLPEAQSGTSAAGNTNTTSSNNNSGTQVNNSQLNNQQQGNSKNSVNDTAEKLKEIFGKKDNKK
;
A
#
# COMPACT_ATOMS: atom_id res chain seq x y z
N MET A 1 -91.81 -0.05 7.71
CA MET A 1 -90.93 1.14 7.56
C MET A 1 -90.30 1.63 8.86
N LYS A 2 -91.03 1.78 9.99
CA LYS A 2 -90.47 2.35 11.24
C LYS A 2 -89.32 1.51 11.85
N PHE A 3 -89.45 0.19 11.86
CA PHE A 3 -88.41 -0.74 12.36
C PHE A 3 -87.12 -0.69 11.52
N LEU A 4 -87.24 -0.64 10.18
CA LEU A 4 -86.09 -0.56 9.28
C LEU A 4 -85.32 0.77 9.44
N LYS A 5 -86.03 1.88 9.70
CA LYS A 5 -85.41 3.17 10.02
C LYS A 5 -84.66 3.13 11.36
N PHE A 6 -85.20 2.46 12.37
CA PHE A 6 -84.53 2.28 13.66
C PHE A 6 -83.26 1.44 13.55
N LEU A 7 -83.33 0.32 12.80
CA LEU A 7 -82.16 -0.52 12.54
C LEU A 7 -81.09 0.22 11.73
N LEU A 8 -81.49 1.05 10.76
CA LEU A 8 -80.58 1.91 10.00
C LEU A 8 -79.90 2.93 10.90
N VAL A 9 -80.64 3.60 11.79
CA VAL A 9 -80.07 4.58 12.75
C VAL A 9 -79.11 3.89 13.72
N LEU A 10 -79.46 2.72 14.25
CA LEU A 10 -78.58 1.95 15.13
C LEU A 10 -77.31 1.50 14.40
N PHE A 11 -77.45 1.00 13.17
CA PHE A 11 -76.32 0.66 12.31
C PHE A 11 -75.45 1.88 12.01
N LEU A 12 -76.04 3.05 11.75
CA LEU A 12 -75.31 4.30 11.52
C LEU A 12 -74.57 4.76 12.79
N LEU A 13 -75.17 4.60 13.98
CA LEU A 13 -74.55 4.92 15.26
C LEU A 13 -73.40 3.96 15.60
N LEU A 14 -73.57 2.66 15.29
CA LEU A 14 -72.52 1.64 15.35
C LEU A 14 -71.40 1.94 14.35
N LEU A 15 -71.75 2.39 13.14
CA LEU A 15 -70.80 2.78 12.11
C LEU A 15 -70.03 4.04 12.55
N ILE A 16 -70.68 5.04 13.13
CA ILE A 16 -70.05 6.27 13.63
C ILE A 16 -69.16 5.98 14.85
N THR A 17 -69.57 5.10 15.76
CA THR A 17 -68.74 4.72 16.91
C THR A 17 -67.56 3.85 16.48
N ALA A 18 -67.74 2.94 15.52
CA ALA A 18 -66.65 2.13 14.98
C ALA A 18 -65.67 2.96 14.13
N THR A 19 -66.16 3.78 13.19
CA THR A 19 -65.31 4.60 12.30
C THR A 19 -64.74 5.83 13.03
N GLY A 20 -65.56 6.51 13.82
CA GLY A 20 -65.14 7.63 14.67
C GLY A 20 -64.19 7.17 15.78
N GLY A 21 -64.43 6.03 16.42
CA GLY A 21 -63.54 5.46 17.43
C GLY A 21 -62.15 5.13 16.87
N VAL A 22 -62.08 4.57 15.66
CA VAL A 22 -60.81 4.28 14.98
C VAL A 22 -60.07 5.57 14.62
N ILE A 23 -60.73 6.56 14.02
CA ILE A 23 -60.11 7.86 13.67
C ILE A 23 -59.62 8.60 14.92
N PHE A 24 -60.41 8.60 16.00
CA PHE A 24 -60.05 9.24 17.26
C PHE A 24 -58.87 8.52 17.94
N SER A 25 -58.82 7.19 17.85
CA SER A 25 -57.72 6.40 18.41
C SER A 25 -56.38 6.64 17.70
N ASN A 26 -56.35 6.78 16.37
CA ASN A 26 -55.11 7.06 15.63
C ASN A 26 -54.51 8.42 16.05
N LYS A 27 -55.35 9.45 16.15
CA LYS A 27 -54.90 10.81 16.50
C LYS A 27 -54.40 10.91 17.95
N ILE A 28 -55.04 10.20 18.88
CA ILE A 28 -54.57 10.11 20.27
C ILE A 28 -53.21 9.41 20.34
N VAL A 29 -53.09 8.23 19.71
CA VAL A 29 -51.86 7.46 19.72
C VAL A 29 -50.71 8.26 19.11
N TYR A 30 -50.93 8.86 17.95
CA TYR A 30 -49.95 9.72 17.29
C TYR A 30 -49.42 10.82 18.21
N ASN A 31 -50.32 11.57 18.88
CA ASN A 31 -49.90 12.64 19.81
C ASN A 31 -49.17 12.10 21.04
N MET A 32 -49.49 10.89 21.50
CA MET A 32 -48.82 10.26 22.63
C MET A 32 -47.45 9.66 22.28
N THR A 33 -47.23 9.32 21.01
CA THR A 33 -45.94 8.77 20.53
C THR A 33 -45.02 9.83 19.93
N LYS A 34 -45.56 11.00 19.55
CA LYS A 34 -44.77 12.11 19.02
C LYS A 34 -44.00 12.81 20.13
N THR A 35 -42.73 13.07 19.89
CA THR A 35 -41.87 13.86 20.79
C THR A 35 -41.28 15.06 20.05
N LYS A 36 -40.47 15.87 20.74
CA LYS A 36 -39.72 16.95 20.09
C LYS A 36 -38.75 16.43 19.02
N ASN A 37 -38.20 15.23 19.26
CA ASN A 37 -37.09 14.67 18.49
C ASN A 37 -37.51 13.45 17.68
N SER A 38 -38.77 13.01 17.78
CA SER A 38 -39.23 11.82 17.07
C SER A 38 -40.69 11.90 16.62
N GLU A 39 -40.96 11.33 15.45
CA GLU A 39 -42.28 11.31 14.84
C GLU A 39 -42.53 10.02 14.06
N PHE A 40 -43.74 9.47 14.18
CA PHE A 40 -44.22 8.36 13.36
C PHE A 40 -45.17 8.91 12.30
N GLU A 41 -44.72 8.92 11.03
CA GLU A 41 -45.50 9.46 9.93
C GLU A 41 -46.60 8.48 9.48
N ASN A 42 -47.78 9.02 9.19
CA ASN A 42 -48.97 8.26 8.76
C ASN A 42 -49.33 7.08 9.68
N LEU A 43 -49.17 7.26 11.00
CA LEU A 43 -49.43 6.22 12.01
C LEU A 43 -50.88 5.73 11.95
N ARG A 44 -51.03 4.40 11.91
CA ARG A 44 -52.29 3.66 11.96
C ARG A 44 -52.24 2.70 13.16
N TYR A 45 -53.24 2.78 14.03
CA TYR A 45 -53.34 1.94 15.23
C TYR A 45 -54.40 0.84 15.08
N SER A 46 -54.02 -0.40 15.39
CA SER A 46 -54.91 -1.54 15.50
C SER A 46 -55.20 -1.83 16.97
N ILE A 47 -56.45 -1.59 17.39
CA ILE A 47 -56.94 -1.96 18.73
C ILE A 47 -56.87 -3.48 18.93
N LYS A 48 -57.21 -4.26 17.88
CA LYS A 48 -57.27 -5.72 17.94
C LYS A 48 -55.89 -6.31 18.24
N ASP A 49 -54.86 -5.79 17.57
CA ASP A 49 -53.51 -6.37 17.63
C ASP A 49 -52.59 -5.61 18.60
N SER A 50 -53.12 -4.55 19.24
CA SER A 50 -52.35 -3.60 20.07
C SER A 50 -51.07 -3.16 19.37
N GLU A 51 -51.18 -2.76 18.11
CA GLU A 51 -50.06 -2.52 17.21
C GLU A 51 -50.23 -1.20 16.47
N ILE A 52 -49.12 -0.47 16.31
CA ILE A 52 -49.02 0.66 15.40
C ILE A 52 -48.29 0.23 14.13
N ILE A 53 -48.73 0.73 12.99
CA ILE A 53 -48.07 0.64 11.70
C ILE A 53 -47.84 2.07 11.21
N PHE A 54 -46.65 2.37 10.70
CA PHE A 54 -46.27 3.70 10.25
C PHE A 54 -45.47 3.61 8.96
N ASP A 55 -45.55 4.67 8.15
CA ASP A 55 -44.88 4.72 6.85
C ASP A 55 -43.43 5.19 6.99
N ASN A 56 -43.10 5.91 8.07
CA ASN A 56 -41.74 6.33 8.41
C ASN A 56 -41.62 6.61 9.92
N PHE A 57 -40.47 6.29 10.51
CA PHE A 57 -40.08 6.77 11.83
C PHE A 57 -38.96 7.80 11.68
N VAL A 58 -39.26 9.06 11.98
CA VAL A 58 -38.30 10.15 11.93
C VAL A 58 -37.69 10.32 13.31
N LEU A 59 -36.35 10.29 13.42
CA LEU A 59 -35.59 10.51 14.65
C LEU A 59 -34.52 11.56 14.42
N ASN A 60 -34.58 12.67 15.17
CA ASN A 60 -33.67 13.81 15.02
C ASN A 60 -33.55 14.30 13.55
N GLY A 61 -34.65 14.21 12.78
CA GLY A 61 -34.69 14.54 11.36
C GLY A 61 -34.14 13.47 10.41
N LYS A 62 -33.77 12.29 10.92
CA LYS A 62 -33.35 11.13 10.12
C LYS A 62 -34.53 10.21 9.86
N ASP A 63 -34.73 9.83 8.60
CA ASP A 63 -35.73 8.85 8.21
C ASP A 63 -35.23 7.43 8.51
N LEU A 64 -35.96 6.70 9.35
CA LEU A 64 -35.65 5.32 9.74
C LEU A 64 -36.64 4.31 9.15
N GLY A 65 -37.31 4.68 8.06
CA GLY A 65 -38.11 3.78 7.26
C GLY A 65 -39.43 3.39 7.89
N LYS A 66 -40.20 2.60 7.13
CA LYS A 66 -41.52 2.12 7.53
C LYS A 66 -41.41 1.06 8.62
N GLY A 67 -42.50 0.82 9.33
CA GLY A 67 -42.42 -0.19 10.37
C GLY A 67 -43.70 -0.42 11.15
N LYS A 68 -43.53 -1.18 12.23
CA LYS A 68 -44.58 -1.48 13.18
C LYS A 68 -44.03 -1.68 14.58
N ALA A 69 -44.86 -1.48 15.59
CA ALA A 69 -44.52 -1.77 16.99
C ALA A 69 -45.75 -2.17 17.78
N LYS A 70 -45.59 -3.03 18.78
CA LYS A 70 -46.63 -3.23 19.80
C LYS A 70 -46.69 -2.01 20.70
N ILE A 71 -47.90 -1.57 21.03
CA ILE A 71 -48.13 -0.42 21.90
C ILE A 71 -48.92 -0.84 23.13
N SER A 72 -48.49 -0.37 24.28
CA SER A 72 -49.20 -0.47 25.55
C SER A 72 -49.26 0.89 26.24
N PHE A 73 -50.18 1.05 27.18
CA PHE A 73 -50.35 2.29 27.93
C PHE A 73 -50.11 2.04 29.41
N VAL A 74 -49.03 2.63 29.93
CA VAL A 74 -48.62 2.50 31.32
C VAL A 74 -49.13 3.71 32.09
N ARG A 75 -49.83 3.46 33.20
CA ARG A 75 -50.31 4.52 34.11
C ARG A 75 -49.24 4.84 35.14
N SER A 76 -48.99 6.12 35.38
CA SER A 76 -47.97 6.62 36.31
C SER A 76 -48.46 7.85 37.10
N GLY A 77 -47.75 8.22 38.17
CA GLY A 77 -48.06 9.40 39.02
C GLY A 77 -49.12 9.15 40.11
N PHE A 78 -49.34 10.16 40.97
CA PHE A 78 -50.36 10.11 42.02
C PHE A 78 -51.76 9.85 41.41
N LEU A 79 -52.45 8.82 41.89
CA LEU A 79 -53.74 8.31 41.37
C LEU A 79 -53.71 7.69 39.96
N GLY A 80 -52.53 7.47 39.35
CA GLY A 80 -52.41 6.81 38.03
C GLY A 80 -53.00 7.62 36.87
N LEU A 81 -53.06 8.96 37.01
CA LEU A 81 -53.66 9.88 36.05
C LEU A 81 -52.74 10.20 34.85
N ASN A 82 -51.43 9.94 34.94
CA ASN A 82 -50.52 10.16 33.82
C ASN A 82 -50.41 8.90 32.99
N LEU A 83 -50.95 8.94 31.77
CA LEU A 83 -50.86 7.86 30.80
C LEU A 83 -49.61 8.05 29.92
N LYS A 84 -48.72 7.06 29.87
CA LYS A 84 -47.56 7.02 28.97
C LYS A 84 -47.70 5.87 27.99
N SER A 85 -47.31 6.10 26.75
CA SER A 85 -47.16 5.06 25.73
C SER A 85 -45.84 4.31 25.96
N ALA A 86 -45.90 2.99 25.80
CA ALA A 86 -44.74 2.13 25.79
C ALA A 86 -44.79 1.23 24.55
N LEU A 87 -43.67 1.16 23.83
CA LEU A 87 -43.50 0.39 22.62
C LEU A 87 -42.63 -0.85 22.88
N SER A 88 -43.03 -1.97 22.29
CA SER A 88 -42.24 -3.20 22.25
C SER A 88 -42.24 -3.80 20.85
N ASP A 89 -41.26 -4.67 20.59
CA ASP A 89 -41.10 -5.34 19.30
C ASP A 89 -41.13 -4.35 18.11
N MET A 90 -40.47 -3.19 18.25
CA MET A 90 -40.41 -2.19 17.18
C MET A 90 -39.58 -2.73 16.02
N LYS A 91 -40.21 -2.84 14.85
CA LYS A 91 -39.60 -3.30 13.61
C LYS A 91 -39.53 -2.14 12.62
N LEU A 92 -38.34 -1.90 12.10
CA LEU A 92 -38.05 -0.92 11.06
C LEU A 92 -37.56 -1.64 9.81
N GLU A 93 -38.17 -1.35 8.67
CA GLU A 93 -37.89 -1.96 7.38
C GLU A 93 -37.41 -0.89 6.40
N ASP A 94 -36.62 -1.32 5.42
CA ASP A 94 -36.06 -0.48 4.36
C ASP A 94 -35.22 0.72 4.89
N VAL A 95 -34.56 0.53 6.03
CA VAL A 95 -33.67 1.54 6.62
C VAL A 95 -32.39 1.63 5.80
N ASP A 96 -32.08 2.83 5.31
CA ASP A 96 -30.83 3.11 4.62
C ASP A 96 -29.67 3.19 5.64
N LEU A 97 -29.11 2.03 5.99
CA LEU A 97 -28.01 1.93 6.94
C LEU A 97 -26.75 2.65 6.44
N LYS A 98 -26.58 2.80 5.13
CA LYS A 98 -25.46 3.55 4.56
C LYS A 98 -25.52 5.02 4.99
N LYS A 99 -26.71 5.65 4.95
CA LYS A 99 -26.90 7.01 5.49
C LYS A 99 -26.57 7.11 6.99
N ILE A 100 -26.86 6.06 7.76
CA ILE A 100 -26.51 6.02 9.19
C ILE A 100 -24.98 5.95 9.36
N TYR A 101 -24.29 5.11 8.60
CA TYR A 101 -22.83 5.00 8.64
C TYR A 101 -22.11 6.28 8.21
N ASP A 102 -22.69 7.00 7.24
CA ASP A 102 -22.15 8.23 6.67
C ASP A 102 -22.56 9.49 7.46
N THR A 103 -23.41 9.36 8.50
CA THR A 103 -23.85 10.49 9.33
C THR A 103 -22.65 11.05 10.10
N PRO A 104 -22.30 12.36 9.99
CA PRO A 104 -21.17 12.94 10.71
C PRO A 104 -21.30 12.80 12.23
N ASP A 105 -20.22 12.39 12.89
CA ASP A 105 -20.08 12.37 14.35
C ASP A 105 -18.62 12.66 14.69
N ASN A 106 -18.33 13.86 15.19
CA ASN A 106 -16.96 14.31 15.43
C ASN A 106 -16.14 13.39 16.34
N GLN A 107 -16.78 12.71 17.30
CA GLN A 107 -16.08 11.82 18.24
C GLN A 107 -15.67 10.53 17.53
N ILE A 108 -16.60 9.93 16.79
CA ILE A 108 -16.36 8.68 16.05
C ILE A 108 -15.42 8.95 14.87
N ASP A 109 -15.70 9.99 14.08
CA ASP A 109 -14.94 10.31 12.87
C ASP A 109 -13.48 10.64 13.23
N SER A 110 -13.25 11.48 14.24
CA SER A 110 -11.89 11.79 14.69
C SER A 110 -11.16 10.56 15.26
N PHE A 111 -11.88 9.65 15.92
CA PHE A 111 -11.29 8.41 16.43
C PHE A 111 -10.85 7.49 15.29
N VAL A 112 -11.70 7.30 14.29
CA VAL A 112 -11.48 6.40 13.15
C VAL A 112 -10.41 6.95 12.20
N GLU A 113 -10.43 8.26 11.91
CA GLU A 113 -9.44 8.91 11.04
C GLU A 113 -8.01 8.86 11.59
N LYS A 114 -7.84 8.89 12.92
CA LYS A 114 -6.53 8.83 13.57
C LYS A 114 -5.94 7.42 13.66
N ILE A 115 -6.67 6.39 13.21
CA ILE A 115 -6.14 5.03 13.08
C ILE A 115 -5.25 5.00 11.83
N GLU A 116 -3.94 5.15 12.04
CA GLU A 116 -2.96 5.08 10.95
C GLU A 116 -2.91 3.67 10.34
N ILE A 117 -3.17 3.58 9.04
CA ILE A 117 -2.98 2.37 8.25
C ILE A 117 -1.66 2.55 7.49
N PRO A 118 -0.60 1.77 7.81
CA PRO A 118 0.67 1.90 7.12
C PRO A 118 0.50 1.69 5.61
N ALA A 119 0.87 2.70 4.80
CA ALA A 119 0.78 2.59 3.35
C ALA A 119 1.67 1.45 2.83
N ASN A 120 1.16 0.69 1.85
CA ASN A 120 1.99 -0.22 1.07
C ASN A 120 3.01 0.61 0.29
N SER A 121 4.29 0.23 0.31
CA SER A 121 5.33 0.94 -0.44
C SER A 121 4.95 1.01 -1.92
N GLU A 122 5.12 2.17 -2.55
CA GLU A 122 4.84 2.35 -3.97
C GLU A 122 5.54 1.28 -4.83
N ALA A 123 4.89 0.89 -5.92
CA ALA A 123 5.42 -0.10 -6.85
C ALA A 123 6.70 0.42 -7.51
N ILE A 124 7.76 -0.39 -7.49
CA ILE A 124 9.02 -0.10 -8.17
C ILE A 124 8.74 -0.05 -9.67
N LYS A 125 9.08 1.06 -10.33
CA LYS A 125 8.87 1.22 -11.79
C LYS A 125 9.74 0.26 -12.62
N LYS A 126 10.93 -0.09 -12.13
CA LYS A 126 11.88 -1.02 -12.75
C LYS A 126 12.87 -1.53 -11.70
N THR A 127 12.96 -2.82 -11.50
CA THR A 127 13.85 -3.43 -10.49
C THR A 127 15.33 -3.32 -10.88
N THR A 128 16.24 -3.41 -9.91
CA THR A 128 17.70 -3.40 -10.18
C THR A 128 18.10 -4.57 -11.10
N GLU A 129 17.47 -5.73 -10.96
CA GLU A 129 17.72 -6.88 -11.84
C GLU A 129 17.29 -6.61 -13.29
N GLU A 130 16.11 -6.01 -13.49
CA GLU A 130 15.63 -5.62 -14.82
C GLU A 130 16.55 -4.58 -15.45
N PHE A 131 17.01 -3.59 -14.67
CA PHE A 131 18.00 -2.62 -15.13
C PHE A 131 19.29 -3.29 -15.58
N VAL A 132 19.91 -4.10 -14.72
CA VAL A 132 21.17 -4.79 -15.03
C VAL A 132 21.03 -5.66 -16.28
N LYS A 133 19.93 -6.40 -16.41
CA LYS A 133 19.66 -7.26 -17.57
C LYS A 133 19.53 -6.46 -18.87
N GLU A 134 18.78 -5.36 -18.85
CA GLU A 134 18.59 -4.53 -20.04
C GLU A 134 19.90 -3.83 -20.45
N THR A 135 20.61 -3.24 -19.48
CA THR A 135 21.90 -2.58 -19.71
C THR A 135 22.96 -3.56 -20.22
N THR A 136 23.01 -4.77 -19.68
CA THR A 136 23.93 -5.82 -20.16
C THR A 136 23.67 -6.12 -21.63
N LYS A 137 22.41 -6.33 -22.01
CA LYS A 137 22.03 -6.59 -23.40
C LYS A 137 22.33 -5.41 -24.32
N GLU A 138 22.11 -4.18 -23.87
CA GLU A 138 22.44 -2.96 -24.63
C GLU A 138 23.94 -2.87 -24.90
N LEU A 139 24.79 -3.09 -23.87
CA LEU A 139 26.24 -3.09 -24.01
C LEU A 139 26.76 -4.23 -24.89
N GLU A 140 26.17 -5.43 -24.79
CA GLU A 140 26.47 -6.54 -25.70
C GLU A 140 26.15 -6.19 -27.16
N ASN A 141 25.00 -5.56 -27.41
CA ASN A 141 24.63 -5.13 -28.75
C ASN A 141 25.60 -4.07 -29.31
N VAL A 142 26.00 -3.09 -28.49
CA VAL A 142 27.01 -2.09 -28.88
C VAL A 142 28.34 -2.77 -29.18
N SER A 143 28.78 -3.66 -28.29
CA SER A 143 30.02 -4.42 -28.43
C SER A 143 30.06 -5.25 -29.72
N ASN A 144 28.97 -5.96 -30.04
CA ASN A 144 28.81 -6.73 -31.27
C ASN A 144 28.67 -5.82 -32.50
N GLY A 145 28.04 -4.66 -32.34
CA GLY A 145 27.95 -3.63 -33.38
C GLY A 145 29.33 -3.16 -33.84
N ILE A 146 30.23 -2.89 -32.89
CA ILE A 146 31.62 -2.52 -33.18
C ILE A 146 32.35 -3.63 -33.93
N ASP A 147 32.23 -4.88 -33.47
CA ASP A 147 32.87 -6.01 -34.12
C ASP A 147 32.36 -6.20 -35.56
N ASN A 148 31.05 -6.06 -35.78
CA ASN A 148 30.42 -6.15 -37.11
C ASN A 148 30.85 -4.98 -38.01
N PHE A 149 30.95 -3.77 -37.46
CA PHE A 149 31.44 -2.61 -38.18
C PHE A 149 32.88 -2.82 -38.68
N ILE A 150 33.77 -3.34 -37.83
CA ILE A 150 35.17 -3.65 -38.18
C ILE A 150 35.26 -4.80 -39.17
N SER A 151 34.58 -5.92 -38.88
CA SER A 151 34.72 -7.17 -39.63
C SER A 151 33.97 -7.17 -40.96
N THR A 152 32.93 -6.36 -41.11
CA THR A 152 32.09 -6.34 -42.32
C THR A 152 31.94 -4.93 -42.88
N GLY A 153 31.63 -3.95 -42.02
CA GLY A 153 31.29 -2.59 -42.44
C GLY A 153 32.42 -1.83 -43.16
N ILE A 154 33.66 -1.93 -42.68
CA ILE A 154 34.82 -1.26 -43.29
C ILE A 154 35.84 -2.22 -43.90
N ARG A 155 35.60 -3.54 -43.86
CA ARG A 155 36.59 -4.56 -44.23
C ARG A 155 37.15 -4.36 -45.63
N GLU A 156 36.28 -4.22 -46.63
CA GLU A 156 36.69 -4.06 -48.02
C GLU A 156 37.48 -2.76 -48.24
N ASN A 157 37.09 -1.66 -47.59
CA ASN A 157 37.84 -0.42 -47.67
C ASN A 157 39.25 -0.57 -47.09
N ILE A 158 39.39 -1.27 -45.97
CA ILE A 158 40.69 -1.53 -45.35
C ILE A 158 41.56 -2.44 -46.24
N LEU A 159 40.98 -3.46 -46.89
CA LEU A 159 41.69 -4.29 -47.86
C LEU A 159 42.19 -3.47 -49.06
N ASN A 160 41.36 -2.58 -49.59
CA ASN A 160 41.75 -1.65 -50.66
C ASN A 160 42.87 -0.70 -50.23
N ILE A 161 42.77 -0.12 -49.02
CA ILE A 161 43.81 0.73 -48.43
C ILE A 161 45.14 -0.04 -48.32
N ASN A 162 45.12 -1.26 -47.80
CA ASN A 162 46.31 -2.10 -47.67
C ASN A 162 46.93 -2.45 -49.03
N LYS A 163 46.10 -2.68 -50.06
CA LYS A 163 46.56 -2.90 -51.44
C LYS A 163 47.25 -1.65 -51.99
N ILE A 164 46.65 -0.47 -51.85
CA ILE A 164 47.25 0.80 -52.31
C ILE A 164 48.59 1.07 -51.61
N LYS A 165 48.69 0.81 -50.30
CA LYS A 165 49.95 0.92 -49.54
C LYS A 165 51.03 -0.03 -50.04
N THR A 166 50.65 -1.27 -50.34
CA THR A 166 51.57 -2.29 -50.87
C THR A 166 52.09 -1.87 -52.26
N ASP A 167 51.19 -1.45 -53.15
CA ASP A 167 51.55 -0.93 -54.48
C ASP A 167 52.51 0.26 -54.35
N TYR A 168 52.21 1.22 -53.46
CA TYR A 168 53.06 2.38 -53.19
C TYR A 168 54.49 1.99 -52.75
N GLY A 169 54.61 0.98 -51.87
CA GLY A 169 55.90 0.48 -51.39
C GLY A 169 56.77 -0.15 -52.48
N ASN A 170 56.16 -0.74 -53.49
CA ASN A 170 56.83 -1.46 -54.59
C ASN A 170 57.21 -0.55 -55.78
N ILE A 171 56.64 0.64 -55.87
CA ILE A 171 56.95 1.60 -56.94
C ILE A 171 58.25 2.35 -56.61
N THR A 172 59.08 2.62 -57.61
CA THR A 172 60.27 3.50 -57.47
C THR A 172 60.07 4.88 -58.10
N ASP A 173 59.24 4.98 -59.16
CA ASP A 173 58.91 6.23 -59.85
C ASP A 173 58.10 7.21 -58.95
N LEU A 174 58.60 8.44 -58.82
CA LEU A 174 58.02 9.45 -57.94
C LEU A 174 56.65 9.94 -58.41
N LYS A 175 56.41 10.01 -59.73
CA LYS A 175 55.12 10.45 -60.27
C LYS A 175 54.02 9.45 -59.94
N SER A 176 54.31 8.17 -60.13
CA SER A 176 53.41 7.05 -59.80
C SER A 176 53.16 6.95 -58.29
N LYS A 177 54.18 7.19 -57.45
CA LYS A 177 54.01 7.31 -55.99
C LYS A 177 53.04 8.42 -55.61
N ALA A 178 53.18 9.61 -56.17
CA ALA A 178 52.29 10.74 -55.89
C ALA A 178 50.83 10.44 -56.29
N GLN A 179 50.63 9.72 -57.40
CA GLN A 179 49.30 9.27 -57.83
C GLN A 179 48.69 8.28 -56.82
N LYS A 180 49.47 7.30 -56.32
CA LYS A 180 49.01 6.36 -55.29
C LYS A 180 48.66 7.03 -53.96
N LEU A 181 49.36 8.09 -53.56
CA LEU A 181 48.99 8.88 -52.39
C LEU A 181 47.64 9.60 -52.58
N THR A 182 47.35 10.07 -53.80
CA THR A 182 46.05 10.69 -54.12
C THR A 182 44.92 9.66 -54.12
N GLU A 183 45.18 8.45 -54.60
CA GLU A 183 44.24 7.31 -54.53
C GLU A 183 43.96 6.92 -53.07
N LEU A 184 45.02 6.82 -52.25
CA LEU A 184 44.92 6.53 -50.82
C LEU A 184 44.10 7.57 -50.07
N ASP A 185 44.35 8.87 -50.27
CA ASP A 185 43.59 9.95 -49.63
C ASP A 185 42.09 9.91 -49.99
N LYS A 186 41.76 9.55 -51.25
CA LYS A 186 40.36 9.39 -51.68
C LYS A 186 39.67 8.23 -50.96
N GLU A 187 40.37 7.12 -50.73
CA GLU A 187 39.81 5.94 -50.05
C GLU A 187 39.72 6.14 -48.52
N ILE A 188 40.68 6.82 -47.89
CA ILE A 188 40.70 7.06 -46.43
C ILE A 188 39.57 8.00 -45.99
N LYS A 189 39.27 9.04 -46.76
CA LYS A 189 38.27 10.07 -46.40
C LYS A 189 36.88 9.51 -46.03
N PRO A 190 36.22 8.68 -46.85
CA PRO A 190 34.91 8.11 -46.50
C PRO A 190 35.00 7.20 -45.27
N VAL A 191 36.02 6.34 -45.17
CA VAL A 191 36.21 5.43 -44.03
C VAL A 191 36.40 6.20 -42.72
N THR A 192 37.16 7.30 -42.76
CA THR A 192 37.35 8.20 -41.62
C THR A 192 36.02 8.77 -41.13
N ARG A 193 35.11 9.14 -42.04
CA ARG A 193 33.76 9.61 -41.67
C ARG A 193 32.95 8.50 -41.02
N MET A 194 32.96 7.30 -41.61
CA MET A 194 32.25 6.13 -41.06
C MET A 194 32.73 5.81 -39.64
N ILE A 195 34.04 5.75 -39.41
CA ILE A 195 34.63 5.50 -38.09
C ILE A 195 34.22 6.59 -37.08
N ASN A 196 34.25 7.86 -37.47
CA ASN A 196 33.84 8.94 -36.58
C ASN A 196 32.35 8.86 -36.21
N THR A 197 31.48 8.52 -37.16
CA THR A 197 30.05 8.31 -36.91
C THR A 197 29.82 7.13 -35.96
N GLU A 198 30.51 6.01 -36.17
CA GLU A 198 30.42 4.85 -35.28
C GLU A 198 30.87 5.20 -33.85
N LYS A 199 32.00 5.90 -33.72
CA LYS A 199 32.51 6.37 -32.42
C LYS A 199 31.50 7.26 -31.68
N GLN A 200 30.83 8.16 -32.39
CA GLN A 200 29.80 9.01 -31.81
C GLN A 200 28.57 8.20 -31.38
N SER A 201 28.18 7.18 -32.16
CA SER A 201 27.09 6.27 -31.77
C SER A 201 27.40 5.52 -30.48
N ILE A 202 28.62 5.01 -30.34
CA ILE A 202 29.10 4.32 -29.12
C ILE A 202 29.05 5.28 -27.91
N GLU A 203 29.54 6.51 -28.06
CA GLU A 203 29.52 7.52 -27.00
C GLU A 203 28.09 7.84 -26.54
N ASN A 204 27.17 8.00 -27.49
CA ASN A 204 25.76 8.27 -27.19
C ASN A 204 25.11 7.12 -26.42
N SER A 205 25.36 5.86 -26.82
CA SER A 205 24.84 4.68 -26.12
C SER A 205 25.38 4.57 -24.69
N ILE A 206 26.69 4.78 -24.48
CA ILE A 206 27.28 4.73 -23.14
C ILE A 206 26.75 5.88 -22.27
N SER A 207 26.66 7.10 -22.80
CA SER A 207 26.16 8.26 -22.04
C SER A 207 24.71 8.07 -21.56
N LYS A 208 23.86 7.42 -22.37
CA LYS A 208 22.50 7.05 -21.96
C LYS A 208 22.52 6.08 -20.78
N ILE A 209 23.35 5.03 -20.85
CA ILE A 209 23.50 4.04 -19.77
C ILE A 209 24.01 4.70 -18.48
N GLU A 210 25.01 5.57 -18.57
CA GLU A 210 25.55 6.29 -17.41
C GLU A 210 24.51 7.20 -16.75
N THR A 211 23.65 7.84 -17.54
CA THR A 211 22.54 8.66 -17.02
C THR A 211 21.52 7.80 -16.27
N GLU A 212 21.16 6.65 -16.84
CA GLU A 212 20.20 5.73 -16.22
C GLU A 212 20.78 4.95 -15.03
N LYS A 213 22.11 4.89 -14.87
CA LYS A 213 22.78 4.25 -13.72
C LYS A 213 22.33 4.82 -12.37
N SER A 214 21.89 6.08 -12.35
CA SER A 214 21.28 6.71 -11.18
C SER A 214 20.02 5.99 -10.65
N LEU A 215 19.30 5.26 -11.51
CA LEU A 215 18.15 4.44 -11.12
C LEU A 215 18.54 3.28 -10.19
N MET A 216 19.77 2.76 -10.28
CA MET A 216 20.24 1.72 -9.36
C MET A 216 20.29 2.25 -7.92
N LEU A 217 20.74 3.50 -7.73
CA LEU A 217 20.77 4.15 -6.42
C LEU A 217 19.36 4.36 -5.87
N GLU A 218 18.41 4.77 -6.72
CA GLU A 218 17.00 4.91 -6.33
C GLU A 218 16.42 3.56 -5.87
N ASN A 219 16.66 2.49 -6.64
CA ASN A 219 16.17 1.15 -6.30
C ASN A 219 16.74 0.64 -4.97
N ILE A 220 18.03 0.84 -4.71
CA ILE A 220 18.65 0.43 -3.45
C ILE A 220 18.10 1.23 -2.28
N SER A 221 17.92 2.54 -2.46
CA SER A 221 17.27 3.38 -1.45
C SER A 221 15.88 2.83 -1.10
N GLN A 222 15.11 2.38 -2.09
CA GLN A 222 13.81 1.75 -1.86
C GLN A 222 13.92 0.38 -1.16
N GLU A 223 14.88 -0.47 -1.53
CA GLU A 223 15.13 -1.75 -0.85
C GLU A 223 15.53 -1.54 0.63
N LEU A 224 16.37 -0.54 0.91
CA LEU A 224 16.75 -0.16 2.27
C LEU A 224 15.57 0.39 3.07
N ASN A 225 14.71 1.22 2.46
CA ASN A 225 13.48 1.70 3.11
C ASN A 225 12.52 0.55 3.44
N LYS A 226 12.42 -0.46 2.57
CA LYS A 226 11.64 -1.67 2.86
C LYS A 226 12.23 -2.46 4.03
N LEU A 227 13.55 -2.62 4.05
CA LEU A 227 14.25 -3.29 5.16
C LEU A 227 14.02 -2.54 6.47
N GLU A 228 14.17 -1.22 6.49
CA GLU A 228 13.94 -0.38 7.67
C GLU A 228 12.50 -0.50 8.18
N LYS A 229 11.52 -0.52 7.28
CA LYS A 229 10.11 -0.75 7.65
C LYS A 229 9.93 -2.13 8.30
N ILE A 230 10.53 -3.18 7.74
CA ILE A 230 10.47 -4.53 8.34
C ILE A 230 11.14 -4.52 9.72
N VAL A 231 12.32 -3.94 9.86
CA VAL A 231 13.02 -3.81 11.15
C VAL A 231 12.14 -3.08 12.17
N SER A 232 11.58 -1.94 11.80
CA SER A 232 10.69 -1.14 12.66
C SER A 232 9.43 -1.91 13.10
N LEU A 233 8.84 -2.70 12.21
CA LEU A 233 7.68 -3.53 12.53
C LEU A 233 8.03 -4.68 13.49
N ASN A 234 9.26 -5.21 13.44
CA ASN A 234 9.71 -6.27 14.35
C ASN A 234 10.19 -5.71 15.70
N ASP A 235 10.40 -4.39 15.86
CA ASP A 235 10.69 -3.78 17.16
C ASP A 235 9.54 -4.04 18.12
N ILE A 236 9.86 -4.66 19.26
CA ILE A 236 8.93 -5.03 20.34
C ILE A 236 8.01 -3.86 20.72
N LYS A 237 8.50 -2.61 20.68
CA LYS A 237 7.70 -1.42 21.01
C LYS A 237 6.60 -1.13 19.99
N ASN A 238 6.81 -1.49 18.73
CA ASN A 238 5.95 -1.12 17.61
C ASN A 238 5.23 -2.31 16.95
N MET A 239 5.36 -3.53 17.49
CA MET A 239 4.81 -4.75 16.88
C MET A 239 3.29 -4.72 16.67
N ASN A 240 2.55 -3.96 17.48
CA ASN A 240 1.12 -3.73 17.27
C ASN A 240 0.81 -3.12 15.89
N SER A 241 1.78 -2.49 15.23
CA SER A 241 1.64 -1.96 13.86
C SER A 241 1.30 -3.04 12.83
N TYR A 242 1.69 -4.31 13.05
CA TYR A 242 1.28 -5.43 12.20
C TYR A 242 -0.24 -5.61 12.18
N ILE A 243 -0.95 -5.25 13.27
CA ILE A 243 -2.41 -5.28 13.33
C ILE A 243 -3.00 -4.35 12.26
N PHE A 244 -2.51 -3.11 12.21
CA PHE A 244 -3.03 -2.10 11.29
C PHE A 244 -2.56 -2.31 9.86
N MET A 245 -1.37 -2.88 9.66
CA MET A 245 -0.89 -3.26 8.34
C MET A 245 -1.76 -4.38 7.72
N ASP A 246 -2.08 -5.42 8.49
CA ASP A 246 -2.83 -6.57 7.98
C ASP A 246 -4.35 -6.35 7.97
N LYS A 247 -4.86 -5.70 9.02
CA LYS A 247 -6.31 -5.62 9.31
C LYS A 247 -6.84 -4.19 9.43
N GLY A 248 -6.00 -3.16 9.24
CA GLY A 248 -6.37 -1.76 9.48
C GLY A 248 -7.65 -1.33 8.77
N LYS A 249 -7.82 -1.68 7.49
CA LYS A 249 -9.04 -1.35 6.74
C LYS A 249 -10.30 -1.96 7.37
N ASN A 250 -10.27 -3.25 7.71
CA ASN A 250 -11.38 -3.95 8.33
C ASN A 250 -11.70 -3.38 9.73
N ILE A 251 -10.67 -3.09 10.52
CA ILE A 251 -10.77 -2.47 11.84
C ILE A 251 -11.48 -1.12 11.73
N THR A 252 -10.96 -0.22 10.90
CA THR A 252 -11.49 1.14 10.69
C THR A 252 -12.95 1.09 10.23
N GLN A 253 -13.28 0.25 9.25
CA GLN A 253 -14.65 0.11 8.74
C GLN A 253 -15.61 -0.47 9.78
N SER A 254 -15.21 -1.53 10.48
CA SER A 254 -16.04 -2.20 11.48
C SER A 254 -16.31 -1.30 12.68
N LEU A 255 -15.29 -0.62 13.19
CA LEU A 255 -15.42 0.34 14.28
C LEU A 255 -16.34 1.49 13.90
N ASN A 256 -16.16 2.10 12.72
CA ASN A 256 -17.03 3.18 12.27
C ASN A 256 -18.50 2.74 12.22
N LYS A 257 -18.81 1.67 11.49
CA LYS A 257 -20.19 1.20 11.33
C LYS A 257 -20.83 0.82 12.67
N ALA A 258 -20.10 0.10 13.53
CA ALA A 258 -20.62 -0.34 14.82
C ALA A 258 -20.89 0.83 15.77
N LEU A 259 -19.96 1.79 15.86
CA LEU A 259 -20.12 2.97 16.72
C LEU A 259 -21.29 3.84 16.26
N LYS A 260 -21.47 4.05 14.95
CA LYS A 260 -22.61 4.82 14.40
C LYS A 260 -23.96 4.17 14.69
N VAL A 261 -24.04 2.84 14.59
CA VAL A 261 -25.25 2.09 14.97
C VAL A 261 -25.53 2.21 16.46
N VAL A 262 -24.50 2.03 17.30
CA VAL A 262 -24.69 2.20 18.76
C VAL A 262 -25.09 3.63 19.10
N ASN A 263 -24.57 4.64 18.39
CA ASN A 263 -24.99 6.03 18.57
C ASN A 263 -26.45 6.26 18.20
N LEU A 264 -26.93 5.65 17.11
CA LEU A 264 -28.36 5.65 16.75
C LEU A 264 -29.22 5.01 17.87
N ILE A 265 -28.76 3.89 18.44
CA ILE A 265 -29.48 3.25 19.57
C ILE A 265 -29.48 4.13 20.82
N LYS A 266 -28.40 4.87 21.09
CA LYS A 266 -28.37 5.89 22.15
C LYS A 266 -29.43 6.97 21.90
N GLU A 267 -29.51 7.50 20.68
CA GLU A 267 -30.54 8.48 20.30
C GLU A 267 -31.97 7.95 20.51
N ILE A 268 -32.23 6.68 20.15
CA ILE A 268 -33.53 6.02 20.38
C ILE A 268 -33.81 5.88 21.89
N LYS A 269 -32.82 5.51 22.70
CA LYS A 269 -32.98 5.35 24.16
C LYS A 269 -33.25 6.69 24.87
N GLU A 270 -32.72 7.79 24.34
CA GLU A 270 -32.84 9.13 24.95
C GLU A 270 -34.17 9.84 24.66
N ILE A 271 -35.00 9.34 23.72
CA ILE A 271 -36.31 9.95 23.49
C ILE A 271 -37.23 9.73 24.69
N PRO A 272 -38.14 10.67 25.00
CA PRO A 272 -39.08 10.54 26.12
C PRO A 272 -40.26 9.60 25.80
N LEU A 273 -39.97 8.43 25.21
CA LEU A 273 -40.91 7.36 24.87
C LEU A 273 -40.27 6.03 25.27
N LEU A 274 -41.00 5.20 26.02
CA LEU A 274 -40.48 3.89 26.44
C LEU A 274 -40.46 2.95 25.25
N ILE A 275 -39.28 2.60 24.75
CA ILE A 275 -39.08 1.59 23.72
C ILE A 275 -38.26 0.47 24.35
N SER A 276 -38.77 -0.76 24.36
CA SER A 276 -38.09 -1.90 24.99
C SER A 276 -37.14 -2.62 24.04
N SER A 277 -37.48 -2.70 22.75
CA SER A 277 -36.66 -3.39 21.74
C SER A 277 -36.86 -2.83 20.33
N VAL A 278 -35.81 -2.88 19.53
CA VAL A 278 -35.76 -2.44 18.13
C VAL A 278 -35.12 -3.53 17.26
N ASP A 279 -35.72 -3.80 16.10
CA ASP A 279 -35.21 -4.67 15.04
C ASP A 279 -35.24 -3.88 13.73
N ILE A 280 -34.08 -3.66 13.13
CA ILE A 280 -33.90 -2.93 11.88
C ILE A 280 -33.47 -3.91 10.79
N ASN A 281 -34.15 -3.81 9.64
CA ASN A 281 -33.88 -4.59 8.43
C ASN A 281 -33.79 -6.09 8.74
N ASN A 282 -34.81 -6.61 9.43
CA ASN A 282 -35.03 -8.03 9.69
C ASN A 282 -33.81 -8.74 10.33
N GLY A 283 -33.36 -8.22 11.47
CA GLY A 283 -32.28 -8.78 12.27
C GLY A 283 -30.88 -8.39 11.80
N THR A 284 -30.76 -7.36 10.96
CA THR A 284 -29.46 -6.74 10.63
C THR A 284 -28.94 -5.96 11.83
N VAL A 285 -29.81 -5.19 12.49
CA VAL A 285 -29.51 -4.59 13.79
C VAL A 285 -30.65 -4.93 14.74
N LYS A 286 -30.34 -5.54 15.89
CA LYS A 286 -31.34 -5.93 16.89
C LYS A 286 -30.88 -5.53 18.27
N PHE A 287 -31.72 -4.80 19.00
CA PHE A 287 -31.44 -4.35 20.37
C PHE A 287 -32.66 -4.57 21.28
N SER A 288 -32.42 -4.90 22.54
CA SER A 288 -33.43 -5.11 23.57
C SER A 288 -32.97 -4.56 24.93
N GLY A 289 -33.92 -4.29 25.83
CA GLY A 289 -33.65 -3.71 27.15
C GLY A 289 -33.43 -2.20 27.10
N LEU A 290 -34.03 -1.51 26.11
CA LEU A 290 -33.87 -0.07 25.88
C LEU A 290 -34.76 0.78 26.82
N ASP A 291 -35.68 0.17 27.55
CA ASP A 291 -36.69 0.80 28.43
C ASP A 291 -36.19 1.14 29.84
N GLY A 292 -34.90 0.90 30.14
CA GLY A 292 -34.22 1.39 31.35
C GLY A 292 -34.29 0.47 32.58
N GLU A 293 -35.01 -0.65 32.53
CA GLU A 293 -35.06 -1.63 33.63
C GLU A 293 -33.95 -2.70 33.55
N ASN A 294 -33.30 -2.86 32.39
CA ASN A 294 -32.37 -3.95 32.10
C ASN A 294 -31.04 -3.48 31.47
N THR A 295 -30.04 -4.37 31.43
CA THR A 295 -28.86 -4.20 30.58
C THR A 295 -29.26 -4.24 29.11
N VAL A 296 -28.83 -3.25 28.32
CA VAL A 296 -29.06 -3.29 26.86
C VAL A 296 -28.27 -4.45 26.28
N SER A 297 -28.90 -5.24 25.41
CA SER A 297 -28.24 -6.29 24.64
C SER A 297 -28.56 -6.09 23.17
N GLY A 298 -27.55 -6.18 22.31
CA GLY A 298 -27.72 -6.01 20.88
C GLY A 298 -26.82 -6.88 20.02
N GLU A 299 -27.26 -7.08 18.78
CA GLU A 299 -26.53 -7.74 17.71
C GLU A 299 -26.54 -6.85 16.46
N ILE A 300 -25.37 -6.69 15.84
CA ILE A 300 -25.19 -5.95 14.59
C ILE A 300 -24.55 -6.90 13.58
N LYS A 301 -25.15 -7.02 12.41
CA LYS A 301 -24.58 -7.68 11.23
C LYS A 301 -24.14 -6.61 10.27
N LEU A 302 -22.86 -6.60 9.92
CA LEU A 302 -22.32 -5.68 8.94
C LEU A 302 -22.29 -6.35 7.58
N GLU A 303 -22.67 -5.62 6.53
CA GLU A 303 -22.42 -6.06 5.16
C GLU A 303 -20.91 -6.31 4.97
N ASP A 304 -20.58 -7.38 4.25
CA ASP A 304 -19.23 -7.88 3.98
C ASP A 304 -18.46 -8.44 5.20
N ILE A 305 -19.13 -8.62 6.34
CA ILE A 305 -18.52 -9.24 7.52
C ILE A 305 -19.42 -10.37 8.05
N PRO A 306 -18.97 -11.64 8.01
CA PRO A 306 -19.83 -12.77 8.32
C PRO A 306 -20.19 -12.86 9.81
N GLU A 307 -19.32 -12.39 10.70
CA GLU A 307 -19.54 -12.48 12.14
C GLU A 307 -20.41 -11.35 12.69
N LYS A 308 -21.23 -11.69 13.69
CA LYS A 308 -22.07 -10.74 14.40
C LYS A 308 -21.26 -9.96 15.43
N ILE A 309 -21.44 -8.64 15.45
CA ILE A 309 -21.00 -7.79 16.56
C ILE A 309 -22.02 -7.89 17.68
N THR A 310 -21.54 -8.17 18.89
CA THR A 310 -22.39 -8.18 20.09
C THR A 310 -22.18 -6.91 20.87
N VAL A 311 -23.28 -6.29 21.30
CA VAL A 311 -23.25 -5.07 22.12
C VAL A 311 -23.94 -5.35 23.45
N LYS A 312 -23.31 -4.92 24.54
CA LYS A 312 -23.92 -4.91 25.88
C LYS A 312 -23.78 -3.52 26.48
N SER A 313 -24.73 -3.10 27.28
CA SER A 313 -24.59 -1.87 28.06
C SER A 313 -24.93 -2.10 29.52
N SER A 314 -24.07 -1.58 30.39
CA SER A 314 -24.41 -1.29 31.79
C SER A 314 -24.46 0.22 31.98
N LYS A 315 -25.64 0.75 32.31
CA LYS A 315 -25.91 2.20 32.44
C LYS A 315 -25.72 2.95 31.11
N ASP A 316 -24.68 3.78 31.01
CA ASP A 316 -24.44 4.73 29.91
C ASP A 316 -23.29 4.30 28.98
N THR A 317 -22.51 3.28 29.37
CA THR A 317 -21.40 2.76 28.58
C THR A 317 -21.83 1.53 27.77
N TYR A 318 -21.43 1.50 26.51
CA TYR A 318 -21.67 0.39 25.60
C TYR A 318 -20.38 -0.38 25.32
N ASP A 319 -20.38 -1.67 25.64
CA ASP A 319 -19.33 -2.62 25.30
C ASP A 319 -19.68 -3.32 23.98
N ILE A 320 -18.85 -3.10 22.97
CA ILE A 320 -18.99 -3.60 21.61
C ILE A 320 -17.90 -4.64 21.40
N ILE A 321 -18.29 -5.86 21.05
CA ILE A 321 -17.36 -6.97 20.84
C ILE A 321 -17.49 -7.44 19.39
N TYR A 322 -16.35 -7.42 18.71
CA TYR A 322 -16.16 -7.95 17.37
C TYR A 322 -15.20 -9.13 17.40
N ARG A 323 -15.52 -10.20 16.66
CA ARG A 323 -14.65 -11.38 16.51
C ARG A 323 -14.71 -11.84 15.07
N GLU A 324 -13.55 -11.99 14.43
CA GLU A 324 -13.38 -12.46 13.04
C GLU A 324 -12.10 -13.30 13.00
N ASP A 325 -12.24 -14.63 12.86
CA ASP A 325 -11.10 -15.57 12.79
C ASP A 325 -9.98 -15.29 13.83
N LYS A 326 -8.89 -14.64 13.41
CA LYS A 326 -7.70 -14.28 14.21
C LYS A 326 -7.76 -12.90 14.88
N LEU A 327 -8.80 -12.10 14.62
CA LEU A 327 -8.98 -10.73 15.09
C LEU A 327 -10.12 -10.66 16.11
N THR A 328 -9.87 -9.99 17.23
CA THR A 328 -10.89 -9.66 18.23
C THR A 328 -10.76 -8.20 18.60
N MET A 329 -11.88 -7.47 18.68
CA MET A 329 -11.92 -6.09 19.17
C MET A 329 -12.92 -5.97 20.31
N HIS A 330 -12.49 -5.36 21.39
CA HIS A 330 -13.30 -5.00 22.54
C HIS A 330 -13.32 -3.48 22.65
N THR A 331 -14.45 -2.87 22.32
CA THR A 331 -14.61 -1.41 22.30
C THR A 331 -15.61 -0.95 23.34
N SER A 332 -15.19 -0.11 24.27
CA SER A 332 -16.06 0.63 25.19
C SER A 332 -16.37 2.00 24.60
N PHE A 333 -17.65 2.37 24.55
CA PHE A 333 -18.14 3.61 23.97
C PHE A 333 -19.09 4.36 24.90
N ASP A 334 -18.67 5.58 25.27
CA ASP A 334 -19.48 6.63 25.91
C ASP A 334 -18.86 8.00 25.55
N LYS A 335 -18.53 8.87 26.52
CA LYS A 335 -17.76 10.12 26.30
C LYS A 335 -16.32 9.86 25.84
N LYS A 336 -15.85 8.64 26.06
CA LYS A 336 -14.54 8.13 25.69
C LYS A 336 -14.73 6.89 24.82
N ILE A 337 -13.88 6.74 23.81
CA ILE A 337 -13.77 5.50 23.04
C ILE A 337 -12.48 4.80 23.46
N VAL A 338 -12.58 3.56 23.94
CA VAL A 338 -11.43 2.69 24.22
C VAL A 338 -11.62 1.40 23.45
N SER A 339 -10.69 1.07 22.55
CA SER A 339 -10.72 -0.18 21.80
C SER A 339 -9.46 -1.00 22.07
N VAL A 340 -9.62 -2.20 22.61
CA VAL A 340 -8.54 -3.19 22.71
C VAL A 340 -8.68 -4.14 21.54
N ILE A 341 -7.64 -4.18 20.71
CA ILE A 341 -7.59 -4.98 19.49
C ILE A 341 -6.56 -6.06 19.67
N GLU A 342 -6.97 -7.31 19.50
CA GLU A 342 -6.15 -8.50 19.60
C GLU A 342 -6.08 -9.20 18.24
N TYR A 343 -4.88 -9.56 17.81
CA TYR A 343 -4.67 -10.24 16.54
C TYR A 343 -3.64 -11.36 16.67
N LEU A 344 -4.01 -12.56 16.25
CA LEU A 344 -3.10 -13.69 16.14
C LEU A 344 -2.35 -13.59 14.81
N LYS A 345 -1.07 -13.20 14.87
CA LYS A 345 -0.21 -13.08 13.69
C LYS A 345 0.71 -14.28 13.57
N ASP A 346 0.62 -14.99 12.45
CA ASP A 346 1.59 -16.03 12.10
C ASP A 346 2.85 -15.42 11.49
N ASN A 347 3.96 -16.16 11.61
CA ASN A 347 5.20 -15.92 10.88
C ASN A 347 5.88 -14.57 11.21
N ILE A 348 5.61 -13.99 12.38
CA ILE A 348 6.53 -12.98 12.95
C ILE A 348 7.83 -13.67 13.35
N LEU A 349 7.73 -14.78 14.08
CA LEU A 349 8.82 -15.70 14.35
C LEU A 349 8.50 -17.02 13.65
N GLU A 350 9.54 -17.69 13.17
CA GLU A 350 9.39 -18.94 12.41
C GLU A 350 8.66 -20.00 13.25
N GLY A 351 7.59 -20.56 12.68
CA GLY A 351 6.78 -21.59 13.33
C GLY A 351 5.95 -21.12 14.54
N ARG A 352 5.86 -19.81 14.84
CA ARG A 352 5.12 -19.27 15.99
C ARG A 352 3.97 -18.36 15.58
N VAL A 353 2.90 -18.42 16.37
CA VAL A 353 1.78 -17.48 16.34
C VAL A 353 1.93 -16.54 17.53
N ILE A 354 2.01 -15.24 17.26
CA ILE A 354 2.14 -14.19 18.28
C ILE A 354 0.80 -13.48 18.42
N LYS A 355 0.30 -13.36 19.66
CA LYS A 355 -0.88 -12.55 19.98
C LYS A 355 -0.46 -11.10 20.15
N LEU A 356 -0.68 -10.29 19.11
CA LEU A 356 -0.49 -8.85 19.15
C LEU A 356 -1.67 -8.18 19.84
N VAL A 357 -1.39 -7.16 20.65
CA VAL A 357 -2.43 -6.40 21.35
C VAL A 357 -2.17 -4.90 21.22
N SER A 358 -3.20 -4.16 20.81
CA SER A 358 -3.18 -2.70 20.71
C SER A 358 -4.35 -2.10 21.49
N ARG A 359 -4.07 -1.10 22.31
CA ARG A 359 -5.10 -0.27 22.94
C ARG A 359 -5.18 1.08 22.25
N LEU A 360 -6.32 1.35 21.62
CA LEU A 360 -6.68 2.65 21.08
C LEU A 360 -7.53 3.39 22.11
N THR A 361 -7.22 4.65 22.37
CA THR A 361 -7.98 5.52 23.27
C THR A 361 -8.22 6.87 22.63
N SER A 362 -9.47 7.35 22.65
CA SER A 362 -9.83 8.71 22.24
C SER A 362 -10.72 9.38 23.28
N GLU A 363 -10.27 10.53 23.77
CA GLU A 363 -10.96 11.37 24.76
C GLU A 363 -10.54 12.82 24.57
N ASN A 364 -11.49 13.77 24.49
CA ASN A 364 -11.21 15.20 24.35
C ASN A 364 -10.20 15.53 23.22
N ASN A 365 -10.38 14.92 22.05
CA ASN A 365 -9.49 15.02 20.88
C ASN A 365 -8.06 14.48 21.07
N ASN A 366 -7.72 13.91 22.22
CA ASN A 366 -6.46 13.21 22.44
C ASN A 366 -6.62 11.75 21.99
N PHE A 367 -5.76 11.30 21.07
CA PHE A 367 -5.73 9.93 20.58
C PHE A 367 -4.43 9.27 20.98
N GLN A 368 -4.51 8.05 21.49
CA GLN A 368 -3.36 7.24 21.87
C GLN A 368 -3.49 5.84 21.28
N ASN A 369 -2.39 5.36 20.70
CA ASN A 369 -2.22 3.98 20.28
C ASN A 369 -1.09 3.34 21.09
N ILE A 370 -1.44 2.45 22.00
CA ILE A 370 -0.50 1.82 22.93
C ILE A 370 -0.36 0.35 22.57
N ASN A 371 0.88 -0.10 22.41
CA ASN A 371 1.20 -1.51 22.27
C ASN A 371 1.12 -2.21 23.65
N GLU A 372 0.25 -3.20 23.77
CA GLU A 372 0.09 -4.02 24.97
C GLU A 372 0.45 -5.49 24.74
N THR A 373 1.16 -5.77 23.64
CA THR A 373 1.63 -7.12 23.31
C THR A 373 2.55 -7.63 24.42
N VAL A 374 2.20 -8.79 24.99
CA VAL A 374 3.02 -9.47 25.99
C VAL A 374 3.76 -10.62 25.31
N LEU A 375 5.09 -10.57 25.40
CA LEU A 375 5.99 -11.59 24.86
C LEU A 375 6.69 -12.32 26.00
N SER A 376 6.91 -13.62 25.82
CA SER A 376 7.85 -14.41 26.63
C SER A 376 9.29 -13.93 26.43
N ASP A 377 10.17 -14.24 27.37
CA ASP A 377 11.58 -13.85 27.26
C ASP A 377 12.28 -14.54 26.09
N GLU A 378 11.88 -15.76 25.75
CA GLU A 378 12.35 -16.47 24.55
C GLU A 378 11.97 -15.72 23.26
N GLU A 379 10.71 -15.29 23.12
CA GLU A 379 10.25 -14.54 21.95
C GLU A 379 10.96 -13.18 21.82
N LYS A 380 11.24 -12.50 22.93
CA LYS A 380 12.02 -11.26 22.92
C LYS A 380 13.44 -11.48 22.41
N THR A 381 14.10 -12.55 22.86
CA THR A 381 15.44 -12.92 22.39
C THR A 381 15.42 -13.22 20.89
N LEU A 382 14.50 -14.07 20.43
CA LEU A 382 14.38 -14.43 19.02
C LEU A 382 14.08 -13.23 18.11
N LEU A 383 13.22 -12.30 18.56
CA LEU A 383 12.96 -11.05 17.83
C LEU A 383 14.20 -10.16 17.76
N THR A 384 14.95 -10.06 18.85
CA THR A 384 16.18 -9.27 18.89
C THR A 384 17.23 -9.86 17.94
N GLU A 385 17.40 -11.18 17.94
CA GLU A 385 18.29 -11.88 16.99
C GLU A 385 17.84 -11.69 15.54
N LYS A 386 16.53 -11.78 15.28
CA LYS A 386 15.96 -11.51 13.95
C LYS A 386 16.24 -10.08 13.48
N ILE A 387 16.01 -9.08 14.33
CA ILE A 387 16.30 -7.67 14.03
C ILE A 387 17.79 -7.49 13.72
N ASN A 388 18.68 -8.04 14.55
CA ASN A 388 20.12 -7.95 14.32
C ASN A 388 20.52 -8.61 12.99
N THR A 389 19.94 -9.76 12.66
CA THR A 389 20.17 -10.45 11.37
C THR A 389 19.68 -9.61 10.19
N LEU A 390 18.50 -8.97 10.31
CA LEU A 390 18.00 -8.06 9.29
C LEU A 390 18.91 -6.83 9.12
N GLN A 391 19.34 -6.22 10.22
CA GLN A 391 20.19 -5.01 10.19
C GLN A 391 21.61 -5.30 9.71
N GLN A 392 22.18 -6.45 10.04
CA GLN A 392 23.56 -6.78 9.70
C GLN A 392 23.62 -7.60 8.41
N THR A 393 23.05 -8.80 8.40
CA THR A 393 23.18 -9.73 7.27
C THR A 393 22.45 -9.21 6.04
N ARG A 394 21.17 -8.85 6.18
CA ARG A 394 20.36 -8.47 5.00
C ARG A 394 20.81 -7.14 4.39
N TYR A 395 21.23 -6.18 5.21
CA TYR A 395 21.84 -4.95 4.72
C TYR A 395 23.10 -5.23 3.90
N GLN A 396 24.00 -6.06 4.41
CA GLN A 396 25.25 -6.39 3.69
C GLN A 396 24.98 -7.14 2.38
N GLU A 397 23.97 -8.02 2.35
CA GLU A 397 23.54 -8.68 1.10
C GLU A 397 23.06 -7.68 0.04
N ILE A 398 22.25 -6.68 0.42
CA ILE A 398 21.77 -5.63 -0.50
C ILE A 398 22.96 -4.86 -1.07
N MET A 399 23.90 -4.45 -0.21
CA MET A 399 25.07 -3.67 -0.63
C MET A 399 26.04 -4.50 -1.49
N ALA A 400 26.31 -5.76 -1.13
CA ALA A 400 27.18 -6.63 -1.90
C ALA A 400 26.60 -6.91 -3.31
N LYS A 401 25.28 -7.14 -3.40
CA LYS A 401 24.59 -7.31 -4.68
C LYS A 401 24.70 -6.07 -5.55
N TYR A 402 24.54 -4.88 -4.97
CA TYR A 402 24.77 -3.63 -5.69
C TYR A 402 26.21 -3.51 -6.22
N ASP A 403 27.20 -3.74 -5.35
CA ASP A 403 28.62 -3.64 -5.69
C ASP A 403 29.02 -4.63 -6.80
N GLU A 404 28.45 -5.83 -6.79
CA GLU A 404 28.67 -6.83 -7.84
C GLU A 404 28.04 -6.38 -9.17
N GLN A 405 26.77 -5.94 -9.13
CA GLN A 405 26.04 -5.51 -10.32
C GLN A 405 26.66 -4.27 -10.97
N ILE A 406 27.08 -3.29 -10.18
CA ILE A 406 27.70 -2.08 -10.71
C ILE A 406 29.06 -2.39 -11.35
N LYS A 407 29.86 -3.26 -10.71
CA LYS A 407 31.14 -3.70 -11.24
C LYS A 407 30.98 -4.48 -12.54
N SER A 408 29.94 -5.31 -12.65
CA SER A 408 29.62 -6.03 -13.90
C SER A 408 29.32 -5.06 -15.05
N ILE A 409 28.50 -4.03 -14.80
CA ILE A 409 28.19 -3.01 -15.81
C ILE A 409 29.45 -2.21 -16.19
N ASP A 410 30.26 -1.81 -15.21
CA ASP A 410 31.48 -1.04 -15.46
C ASP A 410 32.49 -1.85 -16.30
N ASN A 411 32.65 -3.15 -16.04
CA ASN A 411 33.49 -4.03 -16.85
C ASN A 411 33.01 -4.13 -18.32
N LEU A 412 31.69 -4.17 -18.54
CA LEU A 412 31.11 -4.18 -19.88
C LEU A 412 31.34 -2.85 -20.61
N ILE A 413 31.18 -1.73 -19.91
CA ILE A 413 31.49 -0.39 -20.44
C ILE A 413 32.97 -0.29 -20.82
N THR A 414 33.88 -0.74 -19.94
CA THR A 414 35.33 -0.79 -20.24
C THR A 414 35.61 -1.63 -21.48
N SER A 415 34.99 -2.80 -21.61
CA SER A 415 35.16 -3.67 -22.79
C SER A 415 34.71 -2.99 -24.09
N VAL A 416 33.63 -2.21 -24.05
CA VAL A 416 33.16 -1.41 -25.20
C VAL A 416 34.17 -0.30 -25.53
N TYR A 417 34.72 0.39 -24.52
CA TYR A 417 35.74 1.41 -24.72
C TYR A 417 37.04 0.84 -25.31
N ASP A 418 37.48 -0.34 -24.87
CA ASP A 418 38.64 -1.01 -25.45
C ASP A 418 38.44 -1.32 -26.94
N LYS A 419 37.21 -1.73 -27.32
CA LYS A 419 36.86 -1.91 -28.73
C LYS A 419 36.81 -0.60 -29.51
N LYS A 420 36.30 0.48 -28.91
CA LYS A 420 36.35 1.83 -29.50
C LYS A 420 37.80 2.28 -29.74
N GLU A 421 38.73 1.94 -28.85
CA GLU A 421 40.15 2.26 -29.05
C GLU A 421 40.75 1.54 -30.27
N LYS A 422 40.28 0.34 -30.61
CA LYS A 422 40.66 -0.33 -31.87
C LYS A 422 40.24 0.49 -33.09
N LEU A 423 39.10 1.18 -33.05
CA LEU A 423 38.69 2.09 -34.13
C LEU A 423 39.65 3.29 -34.24
N ASN A 424 40.12 3.84 -33.11
CA ASN A 424 41.14 4.89 -33.08
C ASN A 424 42.46 4.39 -33.70
N GLN A 425 42.86 3.16 -33.38
CA GLN A 425 44.04 2.54 -33.95
C GLN A 425 43.92 2.38 -35.47
N ILE A 426 42.82 1.80 -35.96
CA ILE A 426 42.56 1.65 -37.40
C ILE A 426 42.65 3.00 -38.11
N GLN A 427 42.04 4.04 -37.54
CA GLN A 427 42.07 5.40 -38.09
C GLN A 427 43.47 5.98 -38.19
N ARG A 428 44.33 5.78 -37.19
CA ARG A 428 45.74 6.20 -37.21
C ARG A 428 46.55 5.39 -38.23
N GLU A 429 46.33 4.09 -38.28
CA GLU A 429 47.08 3.21 -39.17
C GLU A 429 46.72 3.44 -40.64
N MET A 430 45.48 3.85 -40.98
CA MET A 430 45.08 4.20 -42.35
C MET A 430 46.03 5.21 -43.02
N VAL A 431 46.48 6.23 -42.28
CA VAL A 431 47.39 7.27 -42.80
C VAL A 431 48.88 6.90 -42.68
N SER A 432 49.22 5.79 -42.00
CA SER A 432 50.59 5.28 -41.94
C SER A 432 50.91 4.41 -43.16
N LEU A 433 51.80 4.90 -44.03
CA LEU A 433 52.18 4.22 -45.26
C LEU A 433 52.96 2.91 -45.02
N SER A 434 53.70 2.84 -43.92
CA SER A 434 54.52 1.67 -43.57
C SER A 434 53.76 0.61 -42.76
N THR A 435 52.52 0.88 -42.37
CA THR A 435 51.72 -0.01 -41.53
C THR A 435 50.57 -0.61 -42.33
N ILE A 436 50.56 -1.95 -42.43
CA ILE A 436 49.42 -2.72 -42.94
C ILE A 436 48.46 -2.95 -41.77
N ILE A 437 47.18 -2.66 -42.01
CA ILE A 437 46.13 -2.80 -41.01
C ILE A 437 45.70 -4.25 -40.95
N ASN A 438 45.84 -4.88 -39.79
CA ASN A 438 45.39 -6.25 -39.57
C ASN A 438 43.97 -6.24 -39.00
N LEU A 439 43.03 -6.77 -39.77
CA LEU A 439 41.67 -6.98 -39.30
C LEU A 439 41.55 -8.37 -38.66
N PRO A 440 40.74 -8.53 -37.61
CA PRO A 440 40.38 -9.85 -37.12
C PRO A 440 39.79 -10.70 -38.26
N GLU A 441 40.07 -12.00 -38.23
CA GLU A 441 39.45 -12.96 -39.15
C GLU A 441 37.94 -12.91 -38.98
N ALA A 442 37.20 -12.93 -40.09
CA ALA A 442 35.74 -12.91 -40.04
C ALA A 442 35.28 -14.20 -39.35
N GLN A 443 34.64 -14.09 -38.18
CA GLN A 443 34.01 -15.24 -37.55
C GLN A 443 32.85 -15.69 -38.43
N SER A 444 33.02 -16.81 -39.13
CA SER A 444 31.93 -17.52 -39.77
C SER A 444 31.02 -18.09 -38.67
N GLY A 445 29.86 -17.47 -38.45
CA GLY A 445 28.86 -18.02 -37.53
C GLY A 445 28.38 -19.39 -38.01
N THR A 446 28.49 -20.43 -37.17
CA THR A 446 27.38 -21.08 -36.43
C THR A 446 27.82 -22.48 -35.98
N SER A 447 27.86 -22.74 -34.67
CA SER A 447 27.39 -24.03 -34.11
C SER A 447 26.94 -23.80 -32.68
N ALA A 448 25.68 -24.13 -32.42
CA ALA A 448 25.10 -24.20 -31.10
C ALA A 448 25.57 -25.45 -30.33
N ALA A 449 25.47 -25.36 -29.00
CA ALA A 449 25.49 -26.42 -27.99
C ALA A 449 26.86 -27.01 -27.58
N GLY A 450 27.19 -26.87 -26.29
CA GLY A 450 28.27 -27.62 -25.67
C GLY A 450 28.76 -27.02 -24.34
N ASN A 451 27.97 -27.20 -23.29
CA ASN A 451 28.39 -26.93 -21.91
C ASN A 451 29.51 -27.92 -21.52
N THR A 452 30.71 -27.45 -21.16
CA THR A 452 31.67 -28.22 -20.37
C THR A 452 32.57 -27.30 -19.54
N ASN A 453 32.35 -27.34 -18.23
CA ASN A 453 33.35 -27.01 -17.22
C ASN A 453 34.58 -27.92 -17.39
N THR A 454 35.78 -27.35 -17.44
CA THR A 454 36.99 -28.00 -16.90
C THR A 454 38.00 -26.95 -16.44
N THR A 455 38.26 -27.00 -15.14
CA THR A 455 39.41 -26.51 -14.40
C THR A 455 40.73 -26.96 -15.04
N SER A 456 41.74 -26.09 -15.10
CA SER A 456 43.14 -26.42 -14.79
C SER A 456 44.03 -25.18 -14.74
N SER A 457 44.69 -25.02 -13.60
CA SER A 457 45.74 -24.06 -13.26
C SER A 457 46.96 -24.14 -14.18
N ASN A 458 47.66 -23.02 -14.36
CA ASN A 458 49.06 -22.95 -13.92
C ASN A 458 49.59 -21.52 -13.78
N ASN A 459 50.31 -21.33 -12.68
CA ASN A 459 51.04 -20.13 -12.26
C ASN A 459 52.16 -19.78 -13.24
N ASN A 460 52.49 -18.48 -13.35
CA ASN A 460 53.82 -18.06 -12.92
C ASN A 460 53.89 -16.60 -12.46
N SER A 461 54.63 -16.43 -11.38
CA SER A 461 54.94 -15.25 -10.61
C SER A 461 55.83 -14.22 -11.34
N GLY A 462 55.69 -12.94 -10.97
CA GLY A 462 56.64 -11.89 -11.34
C GLY A 462 56.29 -10.54 -10.72
N THR A 463 56.51 -10.38 -9.41
CA THR A 463 56.52 -9.10 -8.70
C THR A 463 57.60 -8.17 -9.26
N GLN A 464 57.23 -6.93 -9.61
CA GLN A 464 58.10 -5.77 -9.40
C GLN A 464 57.28 -4.57 -8.94
N VAL A 465 57.59 -4.15 -7.70
CA VAL A 465 57.21 -2.89 -7.07
C VAL A 465 58.15 -1.82 -7.61
N ASN A 466 57.62 -0.65 -7.96
CA ASN A 466 58.39 0.58 -7.83
C ASN A 466 57.48 1.73 -7.38
N ASN A 467 57.77 2.24 -6.18
CA ASN A 467 57.23 3.47 -5.63
C ASN A 467 57.82 4.67 -6.37
N SER A 468 56.99 5.69 -6.64
CA SER A 468 57.42 7.08 -6.70
C SER A 468 56.27 7.97 -6.28
N GLN A 469 56.64 9.01 -5.53
CA GLN A 469 55.86 9.69 -4.53
C GLN A 469 55.62 11.14 -4.96
N LEU A 470 54.37 11.62 -4.78
CA LEU A 470 53.91 13.01 -4.57
C LEU A 470 54.25 14.11 -5.61
N ASN A 471 53.21 14.77 -6.15
CA ASN A 471 52.90 16.15 -5.75
C ASN A 471 51.50 16.62 -6.15
N ASN A 472 50.83 17.26 -5.19
CA ASN A 472 49.59 18.03 -5.36
C ASN A 472 49.85 19.33 -6.13
N GLN A 473 48.98 19.65 -7.08
CA GLN A 473 48.58 21.04 -7.34
C GLN A 473 47.05 21.13 -7.36
N GLN A 474 46.57 22.11 -6.61
CA GLN A 474 45.19 22.35 -6.23
C GLN A 474 44.66 23.56 -7.04
N GLN A 475 43.60 23.36 -7.83
CA GLN A 475 42.64 24.37 -8.32
C GLN A 475 41.64 23.62 -9.22
N GLY A 476 40.31 23.67 -9.10
CA GLY A 476 39.37 24.29 -8.19
C GLY A 476 37.95 23.94 -8.69
N ASN A 477 37.05 23.61 -7.76
CA ASN A 477 35.58 23.54 -7.88
C ASN A 477 34.91 22.67 -8.98
N SER A 478 34.47 21.48 -8.56
CA SER A 478 33.06 21.05 -8.62
C SER A 478 32.87 19.87 -7.66
N LYS A 479 32.23 20.11 -6.51
CA LYS A 479 31.98 19.08 -5.48
C LYS A 479 30.89 18.11 -5.95
N ASN A 480 31.27 16.83 -6.04
CA ASN A 480 30.40 15.67 -6.15
C ASN A 480 29.39 15.59 -4.99
N SER A 481 28.11 15.38 -5.29
CA SER A 481 27.03 15.13 -4.31
C SER A 481 26.84 13.65 -3.96
N VAL A 482 27.64 12.74 -4.53
CA VAL A 482 27.46 11.28 -4.40
C VAL A 482 28.12 10.72 -3.12
N ASN A 483 29.18 11.35 -2.62
CA ASN A 483 29.91 10.85 -1.45
C ASN A 483 29.23 11.23 -0.12
N ASP A 484 28.49 12.36 -0.11
CA ASP A 484 27.80 12.86 1.09
C ASP A 484 26.59 12.00 1.49
N THR A 485 25.98 11.24 0.56
CA THR A 485 24.83 10.39 0.87
C THR A 485 25.24 9.06 1.50
N ALA A 486 26.34 8.47 1.04
CA ALA A 486 26.88 7.24 1.62
C ALA A 486 27.46 7.45 3.03
N GLU A 487 28.10 8.60 3.28
CA GLU A 487 28.56 8.97 4.64
C GLU A 487 27.40 9.31 5.57
N LYS A 488 26.36 10.03 5.09
CA LYS A 488 25.16 10.31 5.91
C LYS A 488 24.38 9.05 6.29
N LEU A 489 24.30 8.05 5.40
CA LEU A 489 23.66 6.77 5.72
C LEU A 489 24.48 5.97 6.75
N LYS A 490 25.81 5.95 6.65
CA LYS A 490 26.67 5.37 7.70
C LYS A 490 26.53 6.10 9.04
N GLU A 491 26.29 7.41 9.06
CA GLU A 491 26.12 8.18 10.29
C GLU A 491 24.77 7.89 10.99
N ILE A 492 23.71 7.59 10.23
CA ILE A 492 22.39 7.22 10.75
C ILE A 492 22.41 5.81 11.37
N PHE A 493 23.09 4.86 10.75
CA PHE A 493 23.16 3.46 11.24
C PHE A 493 24.36 3.19 12.17
N GLY A 494 25.34 4.10 12.26
CA GLY A 494 26.58 3.91 13.01
C GLY A 494 26.61 4.44 14.44
N LYS A 495 25.58 5.13 14.93
CA LYS A 495 25.53 5.64 16.31
C LYS A 495 24.68 4.75 17.23
N LYS A 496 25.30 3.69 17.75
CA LYS A 496 25.03 3.21 19.11
C LYS A 496 26.36 3.15 19.86
N ASP A 497 26.26 3.47 21.15
CA ASP A 497 27.32 3.51 22.15
C ASP A 497 28.13 4.82 22.25
N ASN A 498 27.55 5.78 22.97
CA ASN A 498 28.18 6.29 24.20
C ASN A 498 27.25 7.27 24.93
N LYS A 499 26.69 6.82 26.05
CA LYS A 499 26.65 7.56 27.32
C LYS A 499 26.21 6.65 28.46
N LYS A 500 27.08 6.59 29.48
CA LYS A 500 26.84 6.04 30.82
C LYS A 500 25.62 6.65 31.48
#